data_AF-A0A2H8TJN8-F1
#
_entry.id   AF-A0A2H8TJN8-F1
#
_cell.length_a   1.000
_cell.length_b   1.000
_cell.length_c   1.000
_cell.angle_alpha   90.00
_cell.angle_beta   90.00
_cell.angle_gamma   90.00
#
_symmetry.space_group_name_H-M   'P 1'
#
loop_
_entity.id
_entity.type
_entity.pdbx_description
1 polymer ?
#
loop_
_entity_poly.entity_id
_entity_poly.type
_entity_poly.pdbx_seq_one_letter_code
_entity_poly.pdbx_strand_id
1 'polypeptide(L)'
;MTGPEQRILSGYHAISGVKKPTDQWEIRKDKKYSNFDLPELLHNLNLLVEIAEQNIVTNNQELCNLEDRLVVIEQETKKLGESINDKDKSIESLEKMIVIMESLNDALKKNMLDSNQAIKRLTEMKENYYPDYRLNGGSVLALSISQILIKEMLSTWDPLQDPTMPIEELKKWKELLTLNEPCAVGFQTSDEFQTLIWQEWVPQVQKACGQWKCRDYNSMLKLVEQSAELIPTDIISKVLENMILPQIQSEVEKWDPLTDLVPIHLWIHPWLPYLSKHFETIVYPTLRQKLSVALNAWHPSDNSAKLMLQPWINVFQQGYMEAFLIKNIVPKLQAALHAFVINPHHQQLDNWNWVNAWSDVLPLPTLVELLDQHFFPKWLKTLTMWINMNPNHEQISNWYTGWKSLMPAVIVEHPTIKGRFHSALDIMSRAVGGPSMPQPPPPPTIHGGLAEAVRTASQMPHGFKELVQKRCEERGILWMPISGRFREAKQVYRCGARLQAFIDRGVLFVSQDGTNFAPMSVQSMLELCE
;
A
#
# COMPACT_ATOMS: atom_id res chain seq x y z
N MET A 1 54.80 78.37 66.62
CA MET A 1 54.10 78.32 65.32
C MET A 1 54.46 77.01 64.65
N THR A 2 53.60 76.01 64.75
CA THR A 2 53.41 74.89 63.80
C THR A 2 52.21 74.11 64.34
N GLY A 3 51.08 74.15 63.64
CA GLY A 3 49.86 73.42 64.01
C GLY A 3 50.02 71.90 63.83
N PRO A 4 49.03 71.10 64.25
CA PRO A 4 49.08 69.65 64.13
C PRO A 4 48.98 69.20 62.67
N GLU A 5 49.97 68.43 62.20
CA GLU A 5 49.92 67.77 60.89
C GLU A 5 48.99 66.54 60.96
N GLN A 6 48.00 66.50 60.07
CA GLN A 6 47.13 65.35 59.88
C GLN A 6 47.78 64.38 58.88
N ARG A 7 48.22 63.22 59.35
CA ARG A 7 48.61 62.09 58.47
C ARG A 7 47.40 61.17 58.26
N ILE A 8 47.03 60.98 56.99
CA ILE A 8 46.00 60.02 56.57
C ILE A 8 46.70 58.68 56.33
N LEU A 9 46.32 57.65 57.08
CA LEU A 9 46.85 56.29 56.96
C LEU A 9 46.03 55.52 55.91
N SER A 10 46.66 55.13 54.81
CA SER A 10 46.02 54.40 53.70
C SER A 10 46.06 52.88 53.93
N GLY A 11 45.34 52.40 54.95
CA GLY A 11 45.05 50.98 55.14
C GLY A 11 45.76 50.28 56.31
N TYR A 12 45.23 49.10 56.68
CA TYR A 12 45.57 48.32 57.87
C TYR A 12 47.07 47.95 58.01
N HIS A 13 47.83 47.92 56.91
CA HIS A 13 49.25 47.55 56.93
C HIS A 13 50.15 48.66 57.48
N ALA A 14 49.66 49.90 57.59
CA ALA A 14 50.39 51.01 58.19
C ALA A 14 50.35 51.02 59.73
N ILE A 15 49.57 50.11 60.35
CA ILE A 15 49.35 50.01 61.81
C ILE A 15 50.27 48.95 62.46
N SER A 16 50.76 47.96 61.70
CA SER A 16 51.51 46.82 62.25
C SER A 16 53.01 47.07 62.50
N GLY A 17 53.56 48.18 62.00
CA GLY A 17 55.01 48.47 62.03
C GLY A 17 55.49 49.36 63.19
N VAL A 18 54.62 49.79 64.10
CA VAL A 18 55.02 50.65 65.22
C VAL A 18 55.60 49.79 66.34
N LYS A 19 56.92 49.88 66.51
CA LYS A 19 57.62 49.47 67.75
C LYS A 19 56.84 50.05 68.94
N LYS A 20 56.24 49.18 69.76
CA LYS A 20 55.63 49.58 71.03
C LYS A 20 56.63 50.43 71.81
N PRO A 21 56.30 51.70 72.14
CA PRO A 21 56.97 52.40 73.22
C PRO A 21 56.89 51.51 74.45
N THR A 22 57.99 51.39 75.20
CA THR A 22 58.05 50.65 76.46
C THR A 22 57.10 51.32 77.44
N ASP A 23 55.83 50.93 77.41
CA ASP A 23 54.87 51.33 78.41
C ASP A 23 55.37 50.80 79.74
N GLN A 24 55.69 51.74 80.63
CA GLN A 24 56.14 51.55 82.01
C GLN A 24 55.05 50.90 82.90
N TRP A 25 54.17 50.09 82.32
CA TRP A 25 53.05 49.39 82.94
C TRP A 25 53.18 47.87 82.87
N GLU A 26 54.30 47.32 82.39
CA GLU A 26 54.65 45.90 82.64
C GLU A 26 55.22 45.73 84.05
N ILE A 27 54.43 46.12 85.05
CA ILE A 27 54.69 45.84 86.46
C ILE A 27 53.60 44.89 86.93
N ARG A 28 54.03 43.62 87.12
CA ARG A 28 53.43 42.54 87.92
C ARG A 28 52.59 41.50 87.17
N LYS A 29 53.25 40.70 86.31
CA LYS A 29 52.74 39.40 85.87
C LYS A 29 52.94 38.25 86.88
N ASP A 30 53.75 38.43 87.92
CA ASP A 30 53.96 37.43 89.00
C ASP A 30 53.61 37.96 90.40
N LYS A 31 52.54 38.76 90.52
CA LYS A 31 51.84 38.87 91.81
C LYS A 31 50.46 38.28 91.62
N LYS A 32 50.22 37.11 92.23
CA LYS A 32 48.85 36.68 92.53
C LYS A 32 48.31 37.68 93.54
N TYR A 33 47.53 38.63 93.04
CA TYR A 33 46.83 39.58 93.88
C TYR A 33 45.66 38.84 94.55
N SER A 34 45.86 38.24 95.73
CA SER A 34 44.76 37.53 96.43
C SER A 34 43.57 38.42 96.78
N ASN A 35 43.79 39.74 96.87
CA ASN A 35 42.76 40.73 97.23
C ASN A 35 42.20 41.50 96.02
N PHE A 36 42.71 41.22 94.82
CA PHE A 36 42.26 41.81 93.55
C PHE A 36 42.19 40.77 92.42
N ASP A 37 42.22 39.48 92.75
CA ASP A 37 41.71 38.40 91.92
C ASP A 37 40.19 38.55 91.97
N LEU A 38 39.64 39.29 91.01
CA LEU A 38 38.21 39.33 90.74
C LEU A 38 37.95 38.41 89.54
N PRO A 39 38.01 37.08 89.73
CA PRO A 39 37.75 36.13 88.66
C PRO A 39 36.36 36.35 88.06
N GLU A 40 35.40 36.79 88.87
CA GLU A 40 34.05 37.14 88.39
C GLU A 40 34.04 38.40 87.51
N LEU A 41 34.84 39.44 87.82
CA LEU A 41 34.92 40.64 86.98
C LEU A 41 35.65 40.35 85.66
N LEU A 42 36.73 39.56 85.70
CA LEU A 42 37.44 39.12 84.50
C LEU A 42 36.59 38.17 83.66
N HIS A 43 35.82 37.27 84.29
CA HIS A 43 34.84 36.44 83.62
C HIS A 43 33.74 37.29 82.97
N ASN A 44 33.20 38.29 83.67
CA ASN A 44 32.20 39.21 83.12
C ASN A 44 32.75 40.01 81.94
N LEU A 45 34.00 40.49 82.02
CA LEU A 45 34.64 41.20 80.91
C LEU A 45 34.91 40.27 79.73
N ASN A 46 35.40 39.05 79.96
CA ASN A 46 35.61 38.06 78.91
C ASN A 46 34.28 37.62 78.28
N LEU A 47 33.21 37.48 79.07
CA LEU A 47 31.86 37.20 78.57
C LEU A 47 31.34 38.35 77.71
N LEU A 48 31.58 39.61 78.11
CA LEU A 48 31.22 40.77 77.29
C LEU A 48 32.00 40.82 75.98
N VAL A 49 33.28 40.44 76.01
CA VAL A 49 34.11 40.32 74.80
C VAL A 49 33.61 39.18 73.92
N GLU A 50 33.31 38.01 74.47
CA GLU A 50 32.78 36.86 73.74
C GLU A 50 31.40 37.15 73.13
N ILE A 51 30.51 37.83 73.87
CA ILE A 51 29.23 38.30 73.35
C ILE A 51 29.44 39.33 72.23
N ALA A 52 30.39 40.25 72.37
CA ALA A 52 30.70 41.23 71.33
C ALA A 52 31.28 40.58 70.07
N GLU A 53 32.21 39.63 70.22
CA GLU A 53 32.76 38.84 69.11
C GLU A 53 31.68 38.01 68.42
N GLN A 54 30.82 37.34 69.18
CA GLN A 54 29.73 36.55 68.63
C GLN A 54 28.70 37.43 67.91
N ASN A 55 28.39 38.61 68.45
CA ASN A 55 27.55 39.62 67.77
C ASN A 55 28.19 40.14 66.48
N ILE A 56 29.52 40.32 66.43
CA ILE A 56 30.22 40.71 65.21
C ILE A 56 30.11 39.60 64.16
N VAL A 57 30.26 38.33 64.57
CA VAL A 57 30.16 37.18 63.66
C VAL A 57 28.73 37.02 63.12
N THR A 58 27.70 37.07 63.96
CA THR A 58 26.30 36.97 63.50
C THR A 58 25.95 38.13 62.59
N ASN A 59 26.32 39.37 62.95
CA ASN A 59 26.03 40.53 62.12
C ASN A 59 26.74 40.46 60.76
N ASN A 60 27.98 39.95 60.71
CA ASN A 60 28.69 39.72 59.45
C ASN A 60 28.04 38.61 58.61
N GLN A 61 27.59 37.51 59.24
CA GLN A 61 26.84 36.46 58.54
C GLN A 61 25.51 36.97 57.98
N GLU A 62 24.78 37.78 58.75
CA GLU A 62 23.57 38.46 58.29
C GLU A 62 23.86 39.40 57.11
N LEU A 63 24.96 40.16 57.18
CA LEU A 63 25.40 41.06 56.11
C LEU A 63 25.70 40.26 54.82
N CYS A 64 26.50 39.19 54.88
CA CYS A 64 26.78 38.34 53.72
C CYS A 64 25.49 37.73 53.14
N ASN A 65 24.59 37.21 53.99
CA ASN A 65 23.32 36.64 53.54
C ASN A 65 22.43 37.69 52.85
N LEU A 66 22.45 38.94 53.33
CA LEU A 66 21.74 40.05 52.72
C LEU A 66 22.38 40.46 51.39
N GLU A 67 23.70 40.48 51.29
CA GLU A 67 24.44 40.74 50.03
C GLU A 67 24.12 39.68 48.97
N ASP A 68 24.18 38.39 49.32
CA ASP A 68 23.82 37.28 48.42
C ASP A 68 22.36 37.39 47.95
N ARG A 69 21.44 37.74 48.85
CA ARG A 69 20.03 37.99 48.50
C ARG A 69 19.88 39.18 47.55
N LEU A 70 20.65 40.24 47.75
CA LEU A 70 20.64 41.42 46.88
C LEU A 70 21.05 41.02 45.45
N VAL A 71 22.12 40.23 45.31
CA VAL A 71 22.58 39.72 44.01
C VAL A 71 21.50 38.86 43.31
N VAL A 72 20.80 37.99 44.06
CA VAL A 72 19.71 37.18 43.49
C VAL A 72 18.57 38.07 43.00
N ILE A 73 18.14 39.05 43.79
CA ILE A 73 17.07 39.98 43.42
C ILE A 73 17.49 40.84 42.21
N GLU A 74 18.75 41.26 42.12
CA GLU A 74 19.27 41.98 40.95
C GLU A 74 19.22 41.13 39.67
N GLN A 75 19.56 39.84 39.76
CA GLN A 75 19.44 38.93 38.62
C GLN A 75 17.98 38.67 38.23
N GLU A 76 17.07 38.51 39.21
CA GLU A 76 15.64 38.34 38.96
C GLU A 76 15.01 39.59 38.34
N THR A 77 15.34 40.77 38.84
CA THR A 77 14.85 42.04 38.27
C THR A 77 15.34 42.23 36.84
N LYS A 78 16.59 41.86 36.52
CA LYS A 78 17.09 41.85 35.14
C LYS A 78 16.33 40.87 34.25
N LYS A 79 16.14 39.62 34.69
CA LYS A 79 15.39 38.60 33.93
C LYS A 79 13.93 39.01 33.69
N LEU A 80 13.29 39.58 34.71
CA LEU A 80 11.93 40.11 34.59
C LEU A 80 11.87 41.28 33.63
N GLY A 81 12.86 42.19 33.65
CA GLY A 81 12.97 43.30 32.71
C GLY A 81 13.10 42.82 31.25
N GLU A 82 13.94 41.81 31.00
CA GLU A 82 14.07 41.17 29.68
C GLU A 82 12.73 40.53 29.25
N SER A 83 12.06 39.81 30.15
CA SER A 83 10.76 39.21 29.86
C SER A 83 9.64 40.22 29.59
N ILE A 84 9.64 41.37 30.28
CA ILE A 84 8.69 42.46 30.02
C ILE A 84 8.93 43.02 28.62
N ASN A 85 10.17 43.33 28.27
CA ASN A 85 10.52 43.87 26.95
C ASN A 85 10.14 42.91 25.81
N ASP A 86 10.30 41.60 26.00
CA ASP A 86 9.88 40.61 24.99
C ASP A 86 8.35 40.50 24.88
N LYS A 87 7.62 40.64 26.00
CA LYS A 87 6.15 40.72 25.97
C LYS A 87 5.66 42.01 25.32
N ASP A 88 6.28 43.15 25.57
CA ASP A 88 5.93 44.42 24.95
C ASP A 88 6.07 44.36 23.42
N LYS A 89 7.13 43.72 22.91
CA LYS A 89 7.28 43.47 21.46
C LYS A 89 6.18 42.57 20.90
N SER A 90 5.76 41.53 21.64
CA SER A 90 4.67 40.65 21.22
C SER A 90 3.32 41.37 21.24
N ILE A 91 3.08 42.24 22.24
CA ILE A 91 1.89 43.10 22.28
C ILE A 91 1.86 44.03 21.06
N GLU A 92 2.97 44.70 20.75
CA GLU A 92 3.05 45.61 19.59
C GLU A 92 2.80 44.87 18.26
N SER A 93 3.34 43.65 18.12
CA SER A 93 3.10 42.77 16.97
C SER A 93 1.61 42.39 16.84
N LEU A 94 1.00 41.97 17.95
CA LEU A 94 -0.42 41.61 18.03
C LEU A 94 -1.35 42.79 17.71
N GLU A 95 -1.07 43.98 18.24
CA GLU A 95 -1.85 45.19 17.94
C GLU A 95 -1.83 45.50 16.44
N LYS A 96 -0.66 45.41 15.79
CA LYS A 96 -0.55 45.58 14.34
C LYS A 96 -1.31 44.51 13.58
N MET A 97 -1.26 43.26 14.04
CA MET A 97 -2.04 42.15 13.46
C MET A 97 -3.54 42.41 13.57
N ILE A 98 -4.04 42.88 14.72
CA ILE A 98 -5.45 43.23 14.93
C ILE A 98 -5.90 44.32 13.96
N VAL A 99 -5.11 45.38 13.78
CA VAL A 99 -5.44 46.45 12.82
C VAL A 99 -5.56 45.90 11.40
N ILE A 100 -4.65 45.01 10.98
CA ILE A 100 -4.72 44.36 9.67
C ILE A 100 -5.99 43.50 9.57
N MET A 101 -6.28 42.69 10.58
CA MET A 101 -7.47 41.82 10.64
C MET A 101 -8.78 42.61 10.59
N GLU A 102 -8.90 43.68 11.35
CA GLU A 102 -10.06 44.58 11.32
C GLU A 102 -10.23 45.21 9.94
N SER A 103 -9.14 45.68 9.33
CA SER A 103 -9.17 46.24 7.97
C SER A 103 -9.64 45.23 6.91
N LEU A 104 -9.25 43.96 7.05
CA LEU A 104 -9.66 42.87 6.17
C LEU A 104 -11.14 42.53 6.37
N ASN A 105 -11.57 42.43 7.63
CA ASN A 105 -12.97 42.13 7.97
C ASN A 105 -13.91 43.25 7.48
N ASP A 106 -13.52 44.51 7.63
CA ASP A 106 -14.31 45.65 7.14
C ASP A 106 -14.38 45.71 5.61
N ALA A 107 -13.27 45.40 4.92
CA ALA A 107 -13.25 45.29 3.47
C ALA A 107 -14.14 44.14 2.97
N LEU A 108 -14.14 43.03 3.70
CA LEU A 108 -14.95 41.85 3.41
C LEU A 108 -16.44 42.15 3.61
N LYS A 109 -16.84 42.77 4.73
CA LYS A 109 -18.24 43.18 4.98
C LYS A 109 -18.79 44.14 3.93
N LYS A 110 -17.92 44.96 3.32
CA LYS A 110 -18.29 45.92 2.27
C LYS A 110 -18.30 45.30 0.87
N ASN A 111 -17.98 44.00 0.72
CA ASN A 111 -17.75 43.33 -0.57
C ASN A 111 -16.76 44.07 -1.48
N MET A 112 -15.77 44.75 -0.88
CA MET A 112 -14.75 45.53 -1.61
C MET A 112 -13.40 44.80 -1.63
N LEU A 113 -13.34 43.59 -1.06
CA LEU A 113 -12.11 42.83 -0.93
C LEU A 113 -11.91 41.93 -2.14
N ASP A 114 -10.93 42.28 -2.98
CA ASP A 114 -10.47 41.41 -4.06
C ASP A 114 -9.56 40.30 -3.51
N SER A 115 -9.56 39.13 -4.17
CA SER A 115 -8.77 37.98 -3.75
C SER A 115 -7.26 38.27 -3.73
N ASN A 116 -6.75 38.98 -4.73
CA ASN A 116 -5.32 39.34 -4.74
C ASN A 116 -4.96 40.33 -3.62
N GLN A 117 -5.88 41.23 -3.24
CA GLN A 117 -5.67 42.14 -2.13
C GLN A 117 -5.69 41.41 -0.78
N ALA A 118 -6.61 40.46 -0.61
CA ALA A 118 -6.67 39.60 0.57
C ALA A 118 -5.38 38.79 0.73
N ILE A 119 -4.95 38.09 -0.34
CA ILE A 119 -3.72 37.30 -0.36
C ILE A 119 -2.53 38.19 -0.01
N LYS A 120 -2.39 39.36 -0.64
CA LYS A 120 -1.26 40.27 -0.37
C LYS A 120 -1.19 40.68 1.10
N ARG A 121 -2.29 41.13 1.70
CA ARG A 121 -2.31 41.56 3.11
C ARG A 121 -2.07 40.41 4.08
N LEU A 122 -2.59 39.22 3.78
CA LEU A 122 -2.38 38.03 4.59
C LEU A 122 -0.92 37.53 4.48
N THR A 123 -0.31 37.61 3.30
CA THR A 123 1.12 37.32 3.11
C THR A 123 1.99 38.33 3.86
N GLU A 124 1.70 39.63 3.77
CA GLU A 124 2.40 40.66 4.55
C GLU A 124 2.28 40.41 6.06
N MET A 125 1.12 39.96 6.54
CA MET A 125 0.92 39.59 7.94
C MET A 125 1.71 38.34 8.33
N LYS A 126 1.73 37.31 7.47
CA LYS A 126 2.47 36.06 7.66
C LYS A 126 3.99 36.29 7.68
N GLU A 127 4.51 37.14 6.81
CA GLU A 127 5.96 37.43 6.69
C GLU A 127 6.46 38.33 7.82
N ASN A 128 5.72 39.39 8.16
CA ASN A 128 6.17 40.36 9.16
C ASN A 128 5.96 39.89 10.61
N TYR A 129 4.96 39.01 10.86
CA TYR A 129 4.54 38.61 12.21
C TYR A 129 4.36 37.09 12.34
N TYR A 130 5.25 36.28 11.75
CA TYR A 130 5.11 34.81 11.67
C TYR A 130 4.84 34.10 13.01
N PRO A 131 5.56 34.37 14.12
CA PRO A 131 5.32 33.67 15.39
C PRO A 131 3.91 33.91 15.93
N ASP A 132 3.45 35.16 15.89
CA ASP A 132 2.12 35.54 16.36
C ASP A 132 1.03 35.08 15.38
N TYR A 133 1.28 35.12 14.07
CA TYR A 133 0.38 34.57 13.05
C TYR A 133 0.09 33.08 13.29
N ARG A 134 1.12 32.30 13.61
CA ARG A 134 1.01 30.86 13.84
C ARG A 134 0.30 30.54 15.16
N LEU A 135 0.64 31.24 16.24
CA LEU A 135 0.09 30.96 17.57
C LEU A 135 -1.34 31.48 17.75
N ASN A 136 -1.68 32.58 17.10
CA ASN A 136 -2.96 33.29 17.31
C ASN A 136 -3.98 33.06 16.20
N GLY A 137 -3.86 31.96 15.45
CA GLY A 137 -4.89 31.53 14.50
C GLY A 137 -4.95 32.34 13.19
N GLY A 138 -3.84 32.94 12.77
CA GLY A 138 -3.74 33.62 11.47
C GLY A 138 -4.10 32.70 10.29
N SER A 139 -3.77 31.40 10.37
CA SER A 139 -4.17 30.41 9.36
C SER A 139 -5.69 30.18 9.32
N VAL A 140 -6.37 30.23 10.47
CA VAL A 140 -7.83 30.12 10.57
C VAL A 140 -8.52 31.35 9.98
N LEU A 141 -7.94 32.54 10.19
CA LEU A 141 -8.43 33.75 9.56
C LEU A 141 -8.23 33.71 8.04
N ALA A 142 -7.07 33.29 7.57
CA ALA A 142 -6.82 33.09 6.14
C ALA A 142 -7.82 32.08 5.53
N LEU A 143 -8.10 30.98 6.24
CA LEU A 143 -9.10 29.99 5.83
C LEU A 143 -10.50 30.62 5.72
N SER A 144 -10.96 31.35 6.74
CA SER A 144 -12.32 31.93 6.72
C SER A 144 -12.50 32.98 5.61
N ILE A 145 -11.48 33.80 5.35
CA ILE A 145 -11.51 34.75 4.22
C ILE A 145 -11.50 34.00 2.89
N SER A 146 -10.63 32.99 2.75
CA SER A 146 -10.53 32.19 1.53
C SER A 146 -11.84 31.47 1.19
N GLN A 147 -12.55 30.95 2.20
CA GLN A 147 -13.84 30.29 2.02
C GLN A 147 -14.86 31.22 1.39
N ILE A 148 -14.96 32.46 1.87
CA ILE A 148 -15.95 33.42 1.37
C ILE A 148 -15.64 33.78 -0.09
N LEU A 149 -14.38 34.12 -0.39
CA LEU A 149 -13.95 34.54 -1.72
C LEU A 149 -14.04 33.40 -2.74
N ILE A 150 -13.60 32.21 -2.36
CA ILE A 150 -13.64 31.04 -3.23
C ILE A 150 -15.08 30.58 -3.44
N LYS A 151 -15.93 30.62 -2.42
CA LYS A 151 -17.35 30.28 -2.57
C LYS A 151 -18.04 31.17 -3.60
N GLU A 152 -17.78 32.48 -3.55
CA GLU A 152 -18.35 33.43 -4.50
C GLU A 152 -17.86 33.15 -5.93
N MET A 153 -16.55 32.96 -6.11
CA MET A 153 -15.97 32.59 -7.40
C MET A 153 -16.54 31.28 -7.95
N LEU A 154 -16.58 30.23 -7.13
CA LEU A 154 -17.07 28.91 -7.51
C LEU A 154 -18.58 28.86 -7.74
N SER A 155 -19.35 29.85 -7.28
CA SER A 155 -20.80 29.89 -7.48
C SER A 155 -21.22 30.00 -8.95
N THR A 156 -20.36 30.59 -9.78
CA THR A 156 -20.55 30.76 -11.23
C THR A 156 -19.86 29.68 -12.06
N TRP A 157 -19.13 28.78 -11.41
CA TRP A 157 -18.31 27.77 -12.07
C TRP A 157 -19.14 26.57 -12.53
N ASP A 158 -18.93 26.15 -13.78
CA ASP A 158 -19.34 24.84 -14.27
C ASP A 158 -18.11 23.93 -14.40
N PRO A 159 -17.93 22.97 -13.48
CA PRO A 159 -16.76 22.09 -13.49
C PRO A 159 -16.63 21.22 -14.74
N LEU A 160 -17.73 20.92 -15.44
CA LEU A 160 -17.70 20.04 -16.62
C LEU A 160 -17.30 20.77 -17.91
N GLN A 161 -17.46 22.09 -17.96
CA GLN A 161 -17.15 22.91 -19.14
C GLN A 161 -15.72 23.47 -19.09
N ASP A 162 -15.32 24.02 -17.95
CA ASP A 162 -13.99 24.58 -17.77
C ASP A 162 -13.40 24.13 -16.41
N PRO A 163 -12.69 22.99 -16.37
CA PRO A 163 -12.13 22.49 -15.13
C PRO A 163 -10.92 23.28 -14.64
N THR A 164 -10.34 24.16 -15.48
CA THR A 164 -9.11 24.90 -15.18
C THR A 164 -9.34 26.22 -14.44
N MET A 165 -10.54 26.79 -14.55
CA MET A 165 -10.87 28.11 -13.99
C MET A 165 -10.40 28.33 -12.54
N PRO A 166 -10.69 27.44 -11.55
CA PRO A 166 -10.32 27.70 -10.16
C PRO A 166 -8.86 27.38 -9.83
N ILE A 167 -8.10 26.72 -10.72
CA ILE A 167 -6.79 26.13 -10.40
C ILE A 167 -5.77 27.19 -10.03
N GLU A 168 -5.68 28.27 -10.81
CA GLU A 168 -4.69 29.34 -10.57
C GLU A 168 -4.95 30.03 -9.22
N GLU A 169 -6.21 30.30 -8.91
CA GLU A 169 -6.57 30.98 -7.67
C GLU A 169 -6.39 30.06 -6.46
N LEU A 170 -6.82 28.80 -6.55
CA LEU A 170 -6.59 27.80 -5.51
C LEU A 170 -5.10 27.58 -5.26
N LYS A 171 -4.24 27.71 -6.27
CA LYS A 171 -2.78 27.59 -6.11
C LYS A 171 -2.21 28.73 -5.25
N LYS A 172 -2.65 29.97 -5.45
CA LYS A 172 -2.25 31.11 -4.61
C LYS A 172 -2.67 30.90 -3.16
N TRP A 173 -3.90 30.42 -2.94
CA TRP A 173 -4.41 30.12 -1.60
C TRP A 173 -3.70 28.93 -0.96
N LYS A 174 -3.32 27.92 -1.74
CA LYS A 174 -2.50 26.79 -1.27
C LYS A 174 -1.19 27.28 -0.66
N GLU A 175 -0.44 28.11 -1.37
CA GLU A 175 0.85 28.64 -0.89
C GLU A 175 0.70 29.42 0.43
N LEU A 176 -0.40 30.15 0.59
CA LEU A 176 -0.66 30.93 1.79
C LEU A 176 -1.07 30.05 2.98
N LEU A 177 -1.96 29.08 2.76
CA LEU A 177 -2.53 28.21 3.78
C LEU A 177 -1.58 27.09 4.21
N THR A 178 -0.68 26.64 3.34
CA THR A 178 0.35 25.67 3.75
C THR A 178 1.38 26.32 4.67
N LEU A 179 1.53 25.78 5.87
CA LEU A 179 2.59 26.13 6.80
C LEU A 179 3.77 25.17 6.62
N ASN A 180 4.97 25.71 6.43
CA ASN A 180 6.18 24.92 6.08
C ASN A 180 6.73 24.06 7.23
N GLU A 181 6.24 24.25 8.46
CA GLU A 181 6.75 23.54 9.64
C GLU A 181 5.62 22.81 10.37
N PRO A 182 5.77 21.49 10.65
CA PRO A 182 4.85 20.80 11.54
C PRO A 182 4.91 21.44 12.94
N CYS A 183 3.74 21.68 13.54
CA CYS A 183 3.68 22.14 14.93
C CYS A 183 4.23 21.04 15.84
N ALA A 184 5.23 21.39 16.66
CA ALA A 184 5.81 20.50 17.68
C ALA A 184 4.85 20.17 18.84
N VAL A 185 3.59 20.59 18.78
CA VAL A 185 2.65 20.53 19.91
C VAL A 185 1.31 19.99 19.45
N GLY A 186 1.11 18.67 19.61
CA GLY A 186 -0.12 17.95 20.00
C GLY A 186 -1.49 18.23 19.34
N PHE A 187 -1.67 19.29 18.59
CA PHE A 187 -2.87 19.60 17.83
C PHE A 187 -2.67 19.05 16.42
N GLN A 188 -3.58 18.19 15.99
CA GLN A 188 -3.68 17.77 14.60
C GLN A 188 -3.72 19.05 13.74
N THR A 189 -2.64 19.34 13.03
CA THR A 189 -2.63 20.35 11.97
C THR A 189 -3.57 19.84 10.90
N SER A 190 -4.86 20.18 11.02
CA SER A 190 -5.81 20.06 9.92
C SER A 190 -5.27 20.96 8.84
N ASP A 191 -4.86 20.38 7.71
CA ASP A 191 -4.41 21.12 6.55
C ASP A 191 -5.55 22.09 6.15
N GLU A 192 -5.36 23.38 6.40
CA GLU A 192 -6.39 24.39 6.17
C GLU A 192 -6.79 24.43 4.69
N PHE A 193 -5.83 24.13 3.79
CA PHE A 193 -6.11 24.00 2.36
C PHE A 193 -7.00 22.78 2.07
N GLN A 194 -6.76 21.62 2.71
CA GLN A 194 -7.67 20.47 2.60
C GLN A 194 -9.08 20.81 3.06
N THR A 195 -9.19 21.56 4.16
CA THR A 195 -10.48 21.98 4.72
C THR A 195 -11.24 22.88 3.73
N LEU A 196 -10.55 23.83 3.11
CA LEU A 196 -11.08 24.70 2.08
C LEU A 196 -11.58 23.91 0.86
N ILE A 197 -10.75 23.00 0.32
CA ILE A 197 -11.14 22.18 -0.83
C ILE A 197 -12.35 21.30 -0.49
N TRP A 198 -12.36 20.69 0.70
CA TRP A 198 -13.48 19.86 1.13
C TRP A 198 -14.80 20.64 1.26
N GLN A 199 -14.74 21.89 1.74
CA GLN A 199 -15.94 22.68 1.99
C GLN A 199 -16.45 23.43 0.75
N GLU A 200 -15.58 23.89 -0.14
CA GLU A 200 -15.99 24.76 -1.25
C GLU A 200 -15.91 24.06 -2.61
N TRP A 201 -14.86 23.25 -2.86
CA TRP A 201 -14.68 22.60 -4.16
C TRP A 201 -15.49 21.30 -4.29
N VAL A 202 -15.45 20.43 -3.28
CA VAL A 202 -16.16 19.12 -3.32
C VAL A 202 -17.67 19.27 -3.57
N PRO A 203 -18.40 20.20 -2.92
CA PRO A 203 -19.83 20.36 -3.20
C PRO A 203 -20.15 20.76 -4.64
N GLN A 204 -19.30 21.56 -5.29
CA GLN A 204 -19.49 21.92 -6.71
C GLN A 204 -19.27 20.72 -7.62
N VAL A 205 -18.24 19.92 -7.35
CA VAL A 205 -18.00 18.66 -8.07
C VAL A 205 -19.15 17.68 -7.84
N GLN A 206 -19.76 17.67 -6.64
CA GLN A 206 -20.92 16.84 -6.35
C GLN A 206 -22.14 17.26 -7.15
N LYS A 207 -22.40 18.56 -7.25
CA LYS A 207 -23.44 19.11 -8.09
C LYS A 207 -23.20 18.77 -9.57
N ALA A 208 -21.98 18.92 -10.05
CA ALA A 208 -21.59 18.57 -11.42
C ALA A 208 -21.74 17.07 -11.70
N CYS A 209 -21.32 16.21 -10.76
CA CYS A 209 -21.47 14.76 -10.85
C CYS A 209 -22.96 14.34 -10.94
N GLY A 210 -23.86 15.05 -10.25
CA GLY A 210 -25.30 14.82 -10.37
C GLY A 210 -25.90 15.17 -11.74
N GLN A 211 -25.24 16.01 -12.53
CA GLN A 211 -25.66 16.40 -13.89
C GLN A 211 -24.88 15.66 -14.98
N TRP A 212 -23.77 15.03 -14.61
CA TRP A 212 -22.86 14.36 -15.51
C TRP A 212 -23.50 13.12 -16.13
N LYS A 213 -23.32 12.97 -17.45
CA LYS A 213 -23.70 11.77 -18.19
C LYS A 213 -22.50 10.85 -18.29
N CYS A 214 -22.55 9.69 -17.63
CA CYS A 214 -21.43 8.74 -17.61
C CYS A 214 -20.94 8.32 -19.00
N ARG A 215 -21.83 8.28 -19.99
CA ARG A 215 -21.48 7.93 -21.39
C ARG A 215 -20.56 8.96 -22.05
N ASP A 216 -20.62 10.22 -21.61
CA ASP A 216 -19.64 11.25 -21.97
C ASP A 216 -18.60 11.36 -20.85
N TYR A 217 -17.70 10.38 -20.80
CA TYR A 217 -16.72 10.24 -19.72
C TYR A 217 -15.67 11.36 -19.71
N ASN A 218 -15.37 11.94 -20.88
CA ASN A 218 -14.24 12.86 -21.07
C ASN A 218 -14.33 14.10 -20.18
N SER A 219 -15.53 14.66 -20.01
CA SER A 219 -15.74 15.91 -19.27
C SER A 219 -15.37 15.74 -17.78
N MET A 220 -15.84 14.67 -17.14
CA MET A 220 -15.51 14.37 -15.74
C MET A 220 -14.06 13.87 -15.59
N LEU A 221 -13.57 13.07 -16.54
CA LEU A 221 -12.19 12.57 -16.51
C LEU A 221 -11.17 13.71 -16.56
N LYS A 222 -11.37 14.68 -17.46
CA LYS A 222 -10.53 15.89 -17.54
C LYS A 222 -10.51 16.68 -16.24
N LEU A 223 -11.67 16.83 -15.58
CA LEU A 223 -11.75 17.49 -14.29
C LEU A 223 -10.90 16.76 -13.24
N VAL A 224 -10.99 15.44 -13.15
CA VAL A 224 -10.22 14.64 -12.19
C VAL A 224 -8.72 14.74 -12.49
N GLU A 225 -8.32 14.60 -13.75
CA GLU A 225 -6.90 14.68 -14.17
C GLU A 225 -6.29 16.05 -13.90
N GLN A 226 -6.97 17.14 -14.26
CA GLN A 226 -6.47 18.50 -14.04
C GLN A 226 -6.46 18.88 -12.56
N SER A 227 -7.48 18.45 -11.81
CA SER A 227 -7.54 18.74 -10.37
C SER A 227 -6.54 17.92 -9.54
N ALA A 228 -6.11 16.75 -10.03
CA ALA A 228 -5.13 15.89 -9.36
C ALA A 228 -3.74 16.55 -9.21
N GLU A 229 -3.40 17.56 -10.02
CA GLU A 229 -2.12 18.29 -9.88
C GLU A 229 -2.08 19.16 -8.61
N LEU A 230 -3.24 19.68 -8.18
CA LEU A 230 -3.32 20.64 -7.10
C LEU A 230 -3.93 20.04 -5.82
N ILE A 231 -4.97 19.23 -5.98
CA ILE A 231 -5.80 18.71 -4.89
C ILE A 231 -5.16 17.47 -4.26
N PRO A 232 -5.17 17.36 -2.92
CA PRO A 232 -4.67 16.18 -2.22
C PRO A 232 -5.32 14.88 -2.70
N THR A 233 -4.50 13.83 -2.82
CA THR A 233 -4.90 12.51 -3.32
C THR A 233 -6.05 11.89 -2.55
N ASP A 234 -6.14 12.17 -1.24
CA ASP A 234 -7.20 11.66 -0.36
C ASP A 234 -8.58 12.25 -0.66
N ILE A 235 -8.64 13.47 -1.19
CA ILE A 235 -9.90 14.07 -1.62
C ILE A 235 -10.29 13.50 -2.98
N ILE A 236 -9.34 13.39 -3.92
CA ILE A 236 -9.58 12.81 -5.25
C ILE A 236 -10.05 11.35 -5.14
N SER A 237 -9.43 10.55 -4.27
CA SER A 237 -9.88 9.16 -4.03
C SER A 237 -11.32 9.12 -3.51
N LYS A 238 -11.69 9.98 -2.56
CA LYS A 238 -13.07 10.10 -2.08
C LYS A 238 -14.05 10.52 -3.17
N VAL A 239 -13.66 11.41 -4.08
CA VAL A 239 -14.50 11.80 -5.23
C VAL A 239 -14.70 10.61 -6.18
N LEU A 240 -13.61 9.90 -6.51
CA LEU A 240 -13.66 8.71 -7.35
C LEU A 240 -14.56 7.62 -6.74
N GLU A 241 -14.38 7.30 -5.47
CA GLU A 241 -15.04 6.20 -4.77
C GLU A 241 -16.49 6.52 -4.38
N ASN A 242 -16.77 7.72 -3.87
CA ASN A 242 -18.08 8.04 -3.30
C ASN A 242 -19.01 8.76 -4.28
N MET A 243 -18.49 9.29 -5.39
CA MET A 243 -19.27 10.12 -6.31
C MET A 243 -19.30 9.54 -7.71
N ILE A 244 -18.13 9.25 -8.30
CA ILE A 244 -18.04 8.77 -9.68
C ILE A 244 -18.42 7.29 -9.78
N LEU A 245 -17.88 6.44 -8.90
CA LEU A 245 -18.13 5.01 -8.90
C LEU A 245 -19.64 4.64 -8.75
N PRO A 246 -20.43 5.26 -7.84
CA PRO A 246 -21.87 4.98 -7.75
C PRO A 246 -22.65 5.38 -9.01
N GLN A 247 -22.25 6.46 -9.69
CA GLN A 247 -22.88 6.86 -10.95
C GLN A 247 -22.60 5.84 -12.06
N ILE A 248 -21.33 5.39 -12.19
CA ILE A 248 -20.95 4.34 -13.13
C ILE A 248 -21.73 3.06 -12.82
N GLN A 249 -21.81 2.64 -11.56
CA GLN A 249 -22.55 1.46 -11.15
C GLN A 249 -24.03 1.56 -11.56
N SER A 250 -24.70 2.69 -11.27
CA SER A 250 -26.10 2.90 -11.63
C SER A 250 -26.33 2.86 -13.14
N GLU A 251 -25.42 3.45 -13.93
CA GLU A 251 -25.53 3.43 -15.39
C GLU A 251 -25.26 2.02 -15.96
N VAL A 252 -24.37 1.23 -15.37
CA VAL A 252 -24.19 -0.19 -15.72
C VAL A 252 -25.44 -1.01 -15.36
N GLU A 253 -26.10 -0.71 -14.25
CA GLU A 253 -27.36 -1.32 -13.84
C GLU A 253 -28.54 -0.96 -14.76
N LYS A 254 -28.49 0.17 -15.47
CA LYS A 254 -29.49 0.54 -16.49
C LYS A 254 -29.14 0.04 -17.89
N TRP A 255 -27.85 -0.07 -18.21
CA TRP A 255 -27.37 -0.48 -19.53
C TRP A 255 -27.89 -1.85 -19.96
N ASP A 256 -28.30 -1.98 -21.22
CA ASP A 256 -28.76 -3.23 -21.80
C ASP A 256 -27.93 -3.60 -23.04
N PRO A 257 -27.20 -4.73 -23.02
CA PRO A 257 -26.36 -5.18 -24.13
C PRO A 257 -27.08 -5.37 -25.46
N LEU A 258 -28.39 -5.58 -25.47
CA LEU A 258 -29.15 -5.87 -26.69
C LEU A 258 -29.72 -4.61 -27.38
N THR A 259 -29.92 -3.53 -26.63
CA THR A 259 -30.62 -2.34 -27.12
C THR A 259 -29.73 -1.10 -27.17
N ASP A 260 -28.69 -1.04 -26.35
CA ASP A 260 -27.79 0.11 -26.31
C ASP A 260 -26.83 0.17 -27.50
N LEU A 261 -26.80 1.34 -28.14
CA LEU A 261 -25.95 1.60 -29.32
C LEU A 261 -24.51 1.94 -28.96
N VAL A 262 -24.26 2.40 -27.73
CA VAL A 262 -22.92 2.82 -27.29
C VAL A 262 -22.26 1.65 -26.58
N PRO A 263 -21.13 1.12 -27.10
CA PRO A 263 -20.41 0.04 -26.45
C PRO A 263 -19.96 0.42 -25.03
N ILE A 264 -20.29 -0.44 -24.07
CA ILE A 264 -20.04 -0.19 -22.64
C ILE A 264 -18.57 0.03 -22.27
N HIS A 265 -17.66 -0.64 -22.98
CA HIS A 265 -16.23 -0.52 -22.73
C HIS A 265 -15.70 0.91 -22.97
N LEU A 266 -16.32 1.68 -23.88
CA LEU A 266 -15.83 3.02 -24.25
C LEU A 266 -15.91 4.02 -23.09
N TRP A 267 -16.89 3.89 -22.21
CA TRP A 267 -17.08 4.80 -21.07
C TRP A 267 -16.69 4.19 -19.72
N ILE A 268 -16.33 2.90 -19.66
CA ILE A 268 -15.78 2.27 -18.45
C ILE A 268 -14.25 2.17 -18.49
N HIS A 269 -13.68 1.77 -19.63
CA HIS A 269 -12.23 1.56 -19.74
C HIS A 269 -11.37 2.78 -19.38
N PRO A 270 -11.77 4.03 -19.71
CA PRO A 270 -11.02 5.22 -19.30
C PRO A 270 -10.82 5.35 -17.79
N TRP A 271 -11.70 4.75 -16.98
CA TRP A 271 -11.63 4.79 -15.51
C TRP A 271 -10.78 3.66 -14.90
N LEU A 272 -10.31 2.69 -15.70
CA LEU A 272 -9.51 1.56 -15.22
C LEU A 272 -8.27 1.98 -14.44
N PRO A 273 -7.47 3.00 -14.85
CA PRO A 273 -6.29 3.41 -14.10
C PRO A 273 -6.59 3.85 -12.66
N TYR A 274 -7.81 4.32 -12.39
CA TYR A 274 -8.21 4.92 -11.11
C TYR A 274 -9.07 3.98 -10.25
N LEU A 275 -9.96 3.19 -10.88
CA LEU A 275 -11.02 2.43 -10.20
C LEU A 275 -10.92 0.91 -10.39
N SER A 276 -9.83 0.37 -10.94
CA SER A 276 -9.71 -1.05 -11.30
C SER A 276 -10.15 -2.03 -10.19
N LYS A 277 -9.68 -1.80 -8.96
CA LYS A 277 -9.96 -2.68 -7.81
C LYS A 277 -11.44 -2.65 -7.41
N HIS A 278 -12.07 -1.48 -7.50
CA HIS A 278 -13.48 -1.29 -7.19
C HIS A 278 -14.38 -1.88 -8.26
N PHE A 279 -13.97 -1.82 -9.53
CA PHE A 279 -14.74 -2.44 -10.61
C PHE A 279 -14.80 -3.96 -10.49
N GLU A 280 -13.74 -4.62 -10.03
CA GLU A 280 -13.72 -6.08 -9.84
C GLU A 280 -14.83 -6.55 -8.89
N THR A 281 -15.11 -5.80 -7.83
CA THR A 281 -16.06 -6.17 -6.78
C THR A 281 -17.47 -5.64 -7.04
N ILE A 282 -17.62 -4.47 -7.65
CA ILE A 282 -18.92 -3.77 -7.75
C ILE A 282 -19.50 -3.82 -9.16
N VAL A 283 -18.69 -3.52 -10.18
CA VAL A 283 -19.20 -3.30 -11.55
C VAL A 283 -19.17 -4.58 -12.39
N TYR A 284 -18.06 -5.32 -12.38
CA TYR A 284 -17.87 -6.52 -13.19
C TYR A 284 -18.82 -7.67 -12.88
N PRO A 285 -19.27 -7.91 -11.62
CA PRO A 285 -20.29 -8.92 -11.37
C PRO A 285 -21.61 -8.63 -12.10
N THR A 286 -22.13 -7.41 -12.00
CA THR A 286 -23.36 -6.98 -12.68
C THR A 286 -23.21 -7.02 -14.19
N LEU A 287 -22.07 -6.54 -14.70
CA LEU A 287 -21.75 -6.58 -16.13
C LEU A 287 -21.74 -8.02 -16.67
N ARG A 288 -21.02 -8.94 -16.00
CA ARG A 288 -20.98 -10.35 -16.40
C ARG A 288 -22.35 -11.00 -16.31
N GLN A 289 -23.15 -10.69 -15.30
CA GLN A 289 -24.51 -11.21 -15.19
C GLN A 289 -25.36 -10.78 -16.40
N LYS A 290 -25.35 -9.49 -16.76
CA LYS A 290 -26.11 -8.97 -17.91
C LYS A 290 -25.64 -9.56 -19.24
N LEU A 291 -24.34 -9.62 -19.45
CA LEU A 291 -23.74 -10.26 -20.63
C LEU A 291 -24.13 -11.75 -20.71
N SER A 292 -24.10 -12.48 -19.59
CA SER A 292 -24.54 -13.88 -19.53
C SER A 292 -26.01 -14.04 -19.92
N VAL A 293 -26.89 -13.16 -19.43
CA VAL A 293 -28.32 -13.18 -19.78
C VAL A 293 -28.54 -12.93 -21.27
N ALA A 294 -27.84 -11.95 -21.85
CA ALA A 294 -27.93 -11.64 -23.28
C ALA A 294 -27.44 -12.81 -24.16
N LEU A 295 -26.41 -13.53 -23.71
CA LEU A 295 -25.84 -14.67 -24.43
C LEU A 295 -26.70 -15.94 -24.35
N ASN A 296 -27.75 -16.00 -23.52
CA ASN A 296 -28.62 -17.17 -23.43
C ASN A 296 -29.28 -17.52 -24.78
N ALA A 297 -29.74 -16.50 -25.51
CA ALA A 297 -30.38 -16.63 -26.83
C ALA A 297 -29.40 -16.44 -28.00
N TRP A 298 -28.11 -16.20 -27.72
CA TRP A 298 -27.10 -15.97 -28.75
C TRP A 298 -26.80 -17.22 -29.58
N HIS A 299 -26.50 -17.01 -30.86
CA HIS A 299 -26.10 -18.03 -31.82
C HIS A 299 -24.72 -17.71 -32.41
N PRO A 300 -23.83 -18.70 -32.61
CA PRO A 300 -22.46 -18.48 -33.11
C PRO A 300 -22.30 -17.75 -34.45
N SER A 301 -23.36 -17.67 -35.25
CA SER A 301 -23.38 -16.89 -36.49
C SER A 301 -23.36 -15.38 -36.27
N ASP A 302 -23.69 -14.91 -35.06
CA ASP A 302 -23.69 -13.50 -34.71
C ASP A 302 -22.33 -13.06 -34.15
N ASN A 303 -21.62 -12.25 -34.93
CA ASN A 303 -20.29 -11.71 -34.59
C ASN A 303 -20.32 -10.63 -33.50
N SER A 304 -21.50 -10.06 -33.19
CA SER A 304 -21.63 -8.94 -32.24
C SER A 304 -21.13 -9.32 -30.85
N ALA A 305 -21.39 -10.56 -30.40
CA ALA A 305 -20.96 -11.06 -29.10
C ALA A 305 -19.44 -11.07 -28.94
N LYS A 306 -18.70 -11.48 -29.99
CA LYS A 306 -17.24 -11.48 -29.95
C LYS A 306 -16.71 -10.05 -29.86
N LEU A 307 -17.21 -9.14 -30.70
CA LEU A 307 -16.80 -7.73 -30.70
C LEU A 307 -17.09 -7.06 -29.35
N MET A 308 -18.20 -7.42 -28.70
CA MET A 308 -18.56 -6.92 -27.38
C MET A 308 -17.64 -7.45 -26.28
N LEU A 309 -17.23 -8.72 -26.33
CA LEU A 309 -16.40 -9.36 -25.30
C LEU A 309 -14.90 -9.09 -25.46
N GLN A 310 -14.43 -8.83 -26.68
CA GLN A 310 -13.00 -8.68 -26.98
C GLN A 310 -12.29 -7.63 -26.11
N PRO A 311 -12.85 -6.43 -25.86
CA PRO A 311 -12.22 -5.43 -24.99
C PRO A 311 -12.03 -5.93 -23.55
N TRP A 312 -12.85 -6.87 -23.09
CA TRP A 312 -12.87 -7.34 -21.70
C TRP A 312 -11.89 -8.49 -21.42
N ILE A 313 -11.35 -9.13 -22.45
CA ILE A 313 -10.44 -10.29 -22.32
C ILE A 313 -9.22 -9.94 -21.46
N ASN A 314 -8.63 -8.76 -21.68
CA ASN A 314 -7.44 -8.31 -20.96
C ASN A 314 -7.77 -7.51 -19.68
N VAL A 315 -9.05 -7.28 -19.39
CA VAL A 315 -9.52 -6.46 -18.27
C VAL A 315 -10.01 -7.34 -17.13
N PHE A 316 -10.77 -8.40 -17.43
CA PHE A 316 -11.19 -9.36 -16.42
C PHE A 316 -10.04 -10.26 -15.98
N GLN A 317 -10.07 -10.69 -14.71
CA GLN A 317 -9.15 -11.71 -14.24
C GLN A 317 -9.32 -13.00 -15.06
N GLN A 318 -8.20 -13.61 -15.41
CA GLN A 318 -8.16 -14.76 -16.32
C GLN A 318 -9.15 -15.87 -15.91
N GLY A 319 -9.14 -16.31 -14.65
CA GLY A 319 -10.03 -17.38 -14.19
C GLY A 319 -11.52 -17.04 -14.31
N TYR A 320 -11.89 -15.77 -14.11
CA TYR A 320 -13.27 -15.33 -14.28
C TYR A 320 -13.70 -15.26 -15.74
N MET A 321 -12.80 -14.82 -16.63
CA MET A 321 -13.06 -14.79 -18.07
C MET A 321 -13.19 -16.20 -18.64
N GLU A 322 -12.30 -17.11 -18.27
CA GLU A 322 -12.36 -18.52 -18.69
C GLU A 322 -13.66 -19.19 -18.23
N ALA A 323 -14.02 -19.05 -16.95
CA ALA A 323 -15.28 -19.57 -16.43
C ALA A 323 -16.51 -18.99 -17.16
N PHE A 324 -16.47 -17.69 -17.50
CA PHE A 324 -17.53 -17.03 -18.25
C PHE A 324 -17.68 -17.60 -19.67
N LEU A 325 -16.57 -17.78 -20.39
CA LEU A 325 -16.55 -18.35 -21.75
C LEU A 325 -17.03 -19.80 -21.75
N ILE A 326 -16.54 -20.62 -20.81
CA ILE A 326 -16.94 -22.03 -20.66
C ILE A 326 -18.44 -22.14 -20.38
N LYS A 327 -19.01 -21.23 -19.57
CA LYS A 327 -20.43 -21.26 -19.22
C LYS A 327 -21.34 -20.79 -20.36
N ASN A 328 -20.99 -19.72 -21.07
CA ASN A 328 -21.91 -19.03 -21.97
C ASN A 328 -21.64 -19.26 -23.47
N ILE A 329 -20.37 -19.39 -23.87
CA ILE A 329 -19.97 -19.47 -25.28
C ILE A 329 -19.76 -20.92 -25.71
N VAL A 330 -18.97 -21.68 -24.95
CA VAL A 330 -18.57 -23.06 -25.31
C VAL A 330 -19.76 -23.98 -25.60
N PRO A 331 -20.86 -24.00 -24.82
CA PRO A 331 -21.99 -24.90 -25.09
C PRO A 331 -22.68 -24.63 -26.43
N LYS A 332 -22.69 -23.37 -26.88
CA LYS A 332 -23.28 -22.98 -28.17
C LYS A 332 -22.36 -23.38 -29.33
N LEU A 333 -21.05 -23.26 -29.15
CA LEU A 333 -20.06 -23.76 -30.12
C LEU A 333 -20.09 -25.30 -30.21
N GLN A 334 -20.24 -25.99 -29.08
CA GLN A 334 -20.47 -27.44 -29.04
C GLN A 334 -21.71 -27.82 -29.84
N ALA A 335 -22.83 -27.13 -29.63
CA ALA A 335 -24.06 -27.36 -30.39
C ALA A 335 -23.88 -27.10 -31.90
N ALA A 336 -23.14 -26.06 -32.29
CA ALA A 336 -22.83 -25.79 -33.69
C ALA A 336 -21.97 -26.90 -34.33
N LEU A 337 -20.95 -27.41 -33.64
CA LEU A 337 -20.18 -28.58 -34.09
C LEU A 337 -21.00 -29.88 -34.09
N HIS A 338 -21.95 -30.01 -33.16
CA HIS A 338 -22.85 -31.16 -33.14
C HIS A 338 -23.90 -31.11 -34.27
N ALA A 339 -24.36 -29.93 -34.68
CA ALA A 339 -25.19 -29.76 -35.87
C ALA A 339 -24.37 -29.87 -37.17
N PHE A 340 -23.05 -29.74 -37.09
CA PHE A 340 -22.17 -29.77 -38.25
C PHE A 340 -22.19 -31.13 -38.95
N VAL A 341 -22.52 -31.12 -40.23
CA VAL A 341 -22.50 -32.28 -41.12
C VAL A 341 -21.25 -32.24 -41.98
N ILE A 342 -20.40 -33.25 -41.82
CA ILE A 342 -19.16 -33.38 -42.58
C ILE A 342 -19.45 -34.24 -43.82
N ASN A 343 -19.52 -33.59 -44.98
CA ASN A 343 -19.79 -34.22 -46.26
C ASN A 343 -18.66 -33.91 -47.25
N PRO A 344 -17.86 -34.90 -47.67
CA PRO A 344 -16.74 -34.70 -48.59
C PRO A 344 -17.14 -34.17 -49.98
N HIS A 345 -18.39 -34.36 -50.41
CA HIS A 345 -18.86 -33.93 -51.74
C HIS A 345 -19.50 -32.55 -51.73
N HIS A 346 -19.97 -32.08 -50.57
CA HIS A 346 -20.58 -30.76 -50.41
C HIS A 346 -20.31 -30.23 -49.00
N GLN A 347 -19.10 -29.72 -48.81
CA GLN A 347 -18.63 -29.24 -47.52
C GLN A 347 -19.08 -27.80 -47.28
N GLN A 348 -20.09 -27.61 -46.43
CA GLN A 348 -20.40 -26.29 -45.88
C GLN A 348 -19.42 -26.01 -44.73
N LEU A 349 -18.95 -24.76 -44.60
CA LEU A 349 -17.95 -24.37 -43.59
C LEU A 349 -18.50 -23.37 -42.57
N ASP A 350 -19.78 -23.01 -42.62
CA ASP A 350 -20.32 -21.96 -41.74
C ASP A 350 -20.15 -22.30 -40.27
N ASN A 351 -20.58 -23.49 -39.82
CA ASN A 351 -20.40 -23.93 -38.44
C ASN A 351 -18.93 -24.02 -38.03
N TRP A 352 -18.05 -24.38 -38.97
CA TRP A 352 -16.61 -24.39 -38.73
C TRP A 352 -16.07 -22.97 -38.53
N ASN A 353 -16.43 -22.06 -39.42
CA ASN A 353 -16.01 -20.66 -39.38
C ASN A 353 -16.50 -19.97 -38.11
N TRP A 354 -17.72 -20.28 -37.65
CA TRP A 354 -18.25 -19.77 -36.38
C TRP A 354 -17.40 -20.21 -35.19
N VAL A 355 -16.88 -21.44 -35.17
CA VAL A 355 -16.01 -21.93 -34.08
C VAL A 355 -14.61 -21.36 -34.22
N ASN A 356 -14.06 -21.35 -35.44
CA ASN A 356 -12.73 -20.83 -35.72
C ASN A 356 -12.61 -19.33 -35.39
N ALA A 357 -13.70 -18.58 -35.54
CA ALA A 357 -13.77 -17.18 -35.16
C ALA A 357 -13.48 -16.94 -33.66
N TRP A 358 -13.56 -17.95 -32.79
CA TRP A 358 -13.27 -17.83 -31.35
C TRP A 358 -11.90 -18.39 -30.95
N SER A 359 -11.07 -18.80 -31.91
CA SER A 359 -9.76 -19.43 -31.65
C SER A 359 -8.74 -18.51 -30.96
N ASP A 360 -8.90 -17.20 -31.10
CA ASP A 360 -8.09 -16.15 -30.49
C ASP A 360 -8.55 -15.75 -29.08
N VAL A 361 -9.79 -16.08 -28.70
CA VAL A 361 -10.41 -15.71 -27.41
C VAL A 361 -10.47 -16.88 -26.44
N LEU A 362 -10.69 -18.10 -26.94
CA LEU A 362 -10.80 -19.30 -26.11
C LEU A 362 -9.44 -19.82 -25.66
N PRO A 363 -9.32 -20.32 -24.41
CA PRO A 363 -8.14 -21.03 -23.98
C PRO A 363 -7.85 -22.23 -24.89
N LEU A 364 -6.58 -22.42 -25.24
CA LEU A 364 -6.13 -23.52 -26.10
C LEU A 364 -6.61 -24.91 -25.60
N PRO A 365 -6.55 -25.25 -24.29
CA PRO A 365 -7.02 -26.55 -23.82
C PRO A 365 -8.52 -26.79 -24.10
N THR A 366 -9.35 -25.76 -23.87
CA THR A 366 -10.80 -25.82 -24.10
C THR A 366 -11.14 -26.00 -25.58
N LEU A 367 -10.42 -25.31 -26.46
CA LEU A 367 -10.60 -25.43 -27.90
C LEU A 367 -10.18 -26.80 -28.43
N VAL A 368 -9.08 -27.36 -27.90
CA VAL A 368 -8.64 -28.72 -28.22
C VAL A 368 -9.68 -29.75 -27.78
N GLU A 369 -10.19 -29.65 -26.55
CA GLU A 369 -11.22 -30.55 -26.03
C GLU A 369 -12.51 -30.47 -26.86
N LEU A 370 -12.93 -29.25 -27.23
CA LEU A 370 -14.10 -29.01 -28.08
C LEU A 370 -13.98 -29.74 -29.42
N LEU A 371 -12.83 -29.61 -30.10
CA LEU A 371 -12.58 -30.28 -31.38
C LEU A 371 -12.47 -31.79 -31.22
N ASP A 372 -11.75 -32.26 -30.20
CA ASP A 372 -11.52 -33.68 -29.93
C ASP A 372 -12.82 -34.46 -29.69
N GLN A 373 -13.77 -33.84 -28.98
CA GLN A 373 -15.04 -34.48 -28.62
C GLN A 373 -16.11 -34.34 -29.69
N HIS A 374 -16.21 -33.19 -30.36
CA HIS A 374 -17.38 -32.90 -31.23
C HIS A 374 -17.08 -32.88 -32.72
N PHE A 375 -15.83 -32.61 -33.14
CA PHE A 375 -15.44 -32.56 -34.56
C PHE A 375 -14.78 -33.87 -35.02
N PHE A 376 -13.68 -34.27 -34.39
CA PHE A 376 -12.84 -35.39 -34.86
C PHE A 376 -13.56 -36.75 -34.96
N PRO A 377 -14.46 -37.15 -34.02
CA PRO A 377 -15.14 -38.43 -34.11
C PRO A 377 -16.02 -38.54 -35.37
N LYS A 378 -16.70 -37.44 -35.72
CA LYS A 378 -17.50 -37.37 -36.95
C LYS A 378 -16.61 -37.36 -38.18
N TRP A 379 -15.54 -36.57 -38.16
CA TRP A 379 -14.62 -36.42 -39.28
C TRP A 379 -13.93 -37.76 -39.63
N LEU A 380 -13.44 -38.48 -38.62
CA LEU A 380 -12.85 -39.81 -38.78
C LEU A 380 -13.88 -40.87 -39.22
N LYS A 381 -15.12 -40.80 -38.72
CA LYS A 381 -16.21 -41.68 -39.17
C LYS A 381 -16.53 -41.45 -40.65
N THR A 382 -16.68 -40.20 -41.07
CA THR A 382 -16.91 -39.84 -42.48
C THR A 382 -15.77 -40.33 -43.36
N LEU A 383 -14.52 -40.13 -42.93
CA LEU A 383 -13.34 -40.62 -43.65
C LEU A 383 -13.38 -42.15 -43.83
N THR A 384 -13.66 -42.89 -42.74
CA THR A 384 -13.74 -44.35 -42.76
C THR A 384 -14.87 -44.83 -43.68
N MET A 385 -16.04 -44.19 -43.63
CA MET A 385 -17.17 -44.52 -44.51
C MET A 385 -16.84 -44.23 -45.98
N TRP A 386 -16.19 -43.10 -46.29
CA TRP A 386 -15.84 -42.72 -47.65
C TRP A 386 -14.83 -43.70 -48.28
N ILE A 387 -13.82 -44.09 -47.50
CA ILE A 387 -12.82 -45.09 -47.90
C ILE A 387 -13.48 -46.45 -48.23
N ASN A 388 -14.48 -46.87 -47.44
CA ASN A 388 -15.12 -48.16 -47.60
C ASN A 388 -16.14 -48.23 -48.75
N MET A 389 -16.58 -47.10 -49.30
CA MET A 389 -17.62 -47.05 -50.34
C MET A 389 -17.02 -47.03 -51.75
N ASN A 390 -16.26 -45.98 -52.09
CA ASN A 390 -15.57 -45.83 -53.38
C ASN A 390 -14.41 -44.84 -53.21
N PRO A 391 -13.20 -45.33 -52.88
CA PRO A 391 -12.08 -44.46 -52.56
C PRO A 391 -11.47 -43.81 -53.81
N ASN A 392 -11.48 -42.47 -53.86
CA ASN A 392 -10.55 -41.71 -54.71
C ASN A 392 -9.43 -41.15 -53.81
N HIS A 393 -8.26 -41.80 -53.84
CA HIS A 393 -7.15 -41.49 -52.94
C HIS A 393 -6.62 -40.05 -53.07
N GLU A 394 -6.67 -39.47 -54.26
CA GLU A 394 -6.26 -38.08 -54.49
C GLU A 394 -7.23 -37.10 -53.81
N GLN A 395 -8.54 -37.31 -53.99
CA GLN A 395 -9.56 -36.49 -53.34
C GLN A 395 -9.51 -36.60 -51.82
N ILE A 396 -9.28 -37.80 -51.28
CA ILE A 396 -9.15 -38.04 -49.83
C ILE A 396 -7.92 -37.32 -49.26
N SER A 397 -6.79 -37.35 -49.97
CA SER A 397 -5.56 -36.65 -49.57
C SER A 397 -5.73 -35.12 -49.59
N ASN A 398 -6.36 -34.60 -50.65
CA ASN A 398 -6.70 -33.17 -50.76
C ASN A 398 -7.68 -32.72 -49.67
N TRP A 399 -8.65 -33.56 -49.32
CA TRP A 399 -9.60 -33.27 -48.24
C TRP A 399 -8.93 -33.25 -46.86
N TYR A 400 -8.03 -34.20 -46.58
CA TYR A 400 -7.23 -34.22 -45.36
C TYR A 400 -6.35 -32.98 -45.20
N THR A 401 -5.59 -32.65 -46.25
CA THR A 401 -4.70 -31.49 -46.26
C THR A 401 -5.48 -30.19 -46.16
N GLY A 402 -6.63 -30.09 -46.83
CA GLY A 402 -7.57 -28.98 -46.70
C GLY A 402 -7.99 -28.75 -45.24
N TRP A 403 -8.51 -29.77 -44.57
CA TRP A 403 -8.91 -29.65 -43.16
C TRP A 403 -7.75 -29.31 -42.22
N LYS A 404 -6.57 -29.89 -42.44
CA LYS A 404 -5.37 -29.56 -41.67
C LYS A 404 -4.94 -28.10 -41.87
N SER A 405 -5.11 -27.55 -43.07
CA SER A 405 -4.76 -26.16 -43.39
C SER A 405 -5.74 -25.13 -42.81
N LEU A 406 -6.99 -25.51 -42.56
CA LEU A 406 -8.02 -24.63 -41.99
C LEU A 406 -7.86 -24.41 -40.48
N MET A 407 -7.07 -25.24 -39.81
CA MET A 407 -6.81 -25.13 -38.37
C MET A 407 -5.58 -24.24 -38.10
N PRO A 408 -5.64 -23.32 -37.12
CA PRO A 408 -4.49 -22.59 -36.64
C PRO A 408 -3.32 -23.53 -36.27
N ALA A 409 -2.09 -23.14 -36.64
CA ALA A 409 -0.89 -23.96 -36.43
C ALA A 409 -0.70 -24.39 -34.97
N VAL A 410 -1.04 -23.51 -34.02
CA VAL A 410 -0.96 -23.78 -32.57
C VAL A 410 -1.83 -24.96 -32.16
N ILE A 411 -3.00 -25.14 -32.79
CA ILE A 411 -3.93 -26.24 -32.52
C ILE A 411 -3.44 -27.52 -33.18
N VAL A 412 -2.99 -27.43 -34.45
CA VAL A 412 -2.46 -28.59 -35.19
C VAL A 412 -1.24 -29.18 -34.49
N GLU A 413 -0.42 -28.34 -33.86
CA GLU A 413 0.77 -28.78 -33.15
C GLU A 413 0.47 -29.48 -31.80
N HIS A 414 -0.74 -29.34 -31.27
CA HIS A 414 -1.12 -29.91 -29.97
C HIS A 414 -1.14 -31.45 -29.99
N PRO A 415 -0.58 -32.16 -28.99
CA PRO A 415 -0.44 -33.61 -28.99
C PRO A 415 -1.72 -34.39 -29.28
N THR A 416 -2.85 -34.00 -28.67
CA THR A 416 -4.16 -34.63 -28.89
C THR A 416 -4.61 -34.55 -30.35
N ILE A 417 -4.50 -33.36 -30.93
CA ILE A 417 -4.93 -33.06 -32.31
C ILE A 417 -4.01 -33.77 -33.30
N LYS A 418 -2.69 -33.73 -33.07
CA LYS A 418 -1.73 -34.56 -33.80
C LYS A 418 -2.15 -36.02 -33.77
N GLY A 419 -2.46 -36.58 -32.61
CA GLY A 419 -2.89 -37.98 -32.48
C GLY A 419 -4.11 -38.32 -33.35
N ARG A 420 -5.09 -37.42 -33.45
CA ARG A 420 -6.26 -37.61 -34.33
C ARG A 420 -5.90 -37.55 -35.81
N PHE A 421 -5.03 -36.63 -36.22
CA PHE A 421 -4.54 -36.57 -37.60
C PHE A 421 -3.67 -37.78 -37.97
N HIS A 422 -2.86 -38.31 -37.06
CA HIS A 422 -2.12 -39.56 -37.25
C HIS A 422 -3.08 -40.75 -37.39
N SER A 423 -4.11 -40.83 -36.53
CA SER A 423 -5.14 -41.87 -36.63
C SER A 423 -5.83 -41.85 -38.00
N ALA A 424 -6.06 -40.67 -38.58
CA ALA A 424 -6.62 -40.53 -39.92
C ALA A 424 -5.68 -41.07 -41.00
N LEU A 425 -4.39 -40.79 -40.91
CA LEU A 425 -3.36 -41.31 -41.81
C LEU A 425 -3.22 -42.83 -41.71
N ASP A 426 -3.35 -43.40 -40.50
CA ASP A 426 -3.38 -44.85 -40.29
C ASP A 426 -4.59 -45.50 -40.98
N ILE A 427 -5.77 -44.86 -40.95
CA ILE A 427 -6.96 -45.34 -41.66
C ILE A 427 -6.74 -45.29 -43.18
N MET A 428 -6.14 -44.20 -43.70
CA MET A 428 -5.84 -44.05 -45.13
C MET A 428 -4.80 -45.07 -45.61
N SER A 429 -3.71 -45.27 -44.86
CA SER A 429 -2.63 -46.19 -45.24
C SER A 429 -3.08 -47.66 -45.27
N ARG A 430 -3.93 -48.07 -44.31
CA ARG A 430 -4.56 -49.39 -44.29
C ARG A 430 -5.44 -49.64 -45.53
N ALA A 431 -6.11 -48.62 -46.03
CA ALA A 431 -6.99 -48.73 -47.20
C ALA A 431 -6.23 -48.88 -48.53
N VAL A 432 -4.98 -48.38 -48.60
CA VAL A 432 -4.11 -48.46 -49.79
C VAL A 432 -3.29 -49.76 -49.82
N GLY A 433 -3.41 -50.61 -48.80
CA GLY A 433 -2.64 -51.86 -48.69
C GLY A 433 -1.20 -51.67 -48.19
N GLY A 434 -0.89 -50.51 -47.61
CA GLY A 434 0.40 -50.26 -46.98
C GLY A 434 0.58 -51.08 -45.70
N PRO A 435 1.82 -51.49 -45.34
CA PRO A 435 2.08 -52.06 -44.02
C PRO A 435 1.65 -51.04 -42.96
N SER A 436 0.91 -51.48 -41.95
CA SER A 436 0.49 -50.63 -40.83
C SER A 436 1.70 -49.86 -40.31
N MET A 437 1.65 -48.53 -40.28
CA MET A 437 2.70 -47.77 -39.62
C MET A 437 2.81 -48.26 -38.17
N PRO A 438 4.03 -48.43 -37.62
CA PRO A 438 4.18 -48.86 -36.25
C PRO A 438 3.46 -47.85 -35.37
N GLN A 439 2.44 -48.30 -34.64
CA GLN A 439 1.84 -47.47 -33.60
C GLN A 439 2.97 -47.02 -32.66
N PRO A 440 3.03 -45.73 -32.25
CA PRO A 440 3.86 -45.39 -31.11
C PRO A 440 3.47 -46.31 -29.94
N PRO A 441 4.44 -46.80 -29.16
CA PRO A 441 4.15 -47.76 -28.11
C PRO A 441 3.02 -47.23 -27.23
N PRO A 442 2.02 -48.05 -26.88
CA PRO A 442 0.95 -47.59 -26.01
C PRO A 442 1.58 -47.08 -24.71
N PRO A 443 1.13 -45.93 -24.16
CA PRO A 443 1.39 -45.66 -22.76
C PRO A 443 0.90 -46.88 -21.96
N PRO A 444 1.65 -47.33 -20.94
CA PRO A 444 1.38 -48.60 -20.27
C PRO A 444 -0.10 -48.70 -19.88
N THR A 445 -0.76 -49.75 -20.37
CA THR A 445 -2.15 -50.05 -20.09
C THR A 445 -2.32 -50.33 -18.61
N ILE A 446 -2.74 -49.33 -17.85
CA ILE A 446 -3.25 -49.52 -16.49
C ILE A 446 -4.64 -50.12 -16.65
N HIS A 447 -4.73 -51.46 -16.61
CA HIS A 447 -5.98 -52.12 -16.26
C HIS A 447 -6.27 -51.81 -14.79
N GLY A 448 -7.13 -50.83 -14.56
CA GLY A 448 -7.57 -50.44 -13.22
C GLY A 448 -8.50 -49.24 -13.28
N GLY A 449 -9.81 -49.48 -13.40
CA GLY A 449 -10.83 -48.43 -13.37
C GLY A 449 -10.82 -47.67 -12.04
N LEU A 450 -11.57 -46.57 -11.96
CA LEU A 450 -11.65 -45.65 -10.81
C LEU A 450 -11.74 -46.31 -9.41
N ALA A 451 -12.19 -47.56 -9.28
CA ALA A 451 -12.21 -48.33 -8.04
C ALA A 451 -10.82 -48.79 -7.53
N GLU A 452 -9.80 -48.78 -8.39
CA GLU A 452 -8.42 -49.12 -8.03
C GLU A 452 -7.62 -47.85 -7.72
N ALA A 453 -7.86 -46.74 -8.43
CA ALA A 453 -7.30 -45.43 -8.07
C ALA A 453 -7.74 -44.95 -6.68
N VAL A 454 -8.99 -45.25 -6.28
CA VAL A 454 -9.47 -44.99 -4.90
C VAL A 454 -8.87 -45.95 -3.88
N ARG A 455 -8.51 -47.19 -4.27
CA ARG A 455 -7.80 -48.16 -3.41
C ARG A 455 -6.30 -47.87 -3.28
N THR A 456 -5.65 -47.39 -4.32
CA THR A 456 -4.24 -46.97 -4.29
C THR A 456 -4.09 -45.59 -3.62
N ALA A 457 -5.09 -44.70 -3.74
CA ALA A 457 -5.15 -43.46 -2.96
C ALA A 457 -5.39 -43.70 -1.47
N SER A 458 -6.05 -44.80 -1.09
CA SER A 458 -6.18 -45.25 0.30
C SER A 458 -4.99 -46.10 0.79
N GLN A 459 -3.95 -46.28 -0.04
CA GLN A 459 -2.63 -46.81 0.34
C GLN A 459 -1.50 -45.80 0.08
N MET A 460 -1.82 -44.50 0.10
CA MET A 460 -0.80 -43.47 0.27
C MET A 460 -0.33 -43.49 1.73
N PRO A 461 0.98 -43.61 1.99
CA PRO A 461 1.49 -43.57 3.35
C PRO A 461 1.15 -42.21 3.97
N HIS A 462 0.38 -42.21 5.05
CA HIS A 462 -0.02 -41.01 5.78
C HIS A 462 1.18 -40.52 6.63
N GLY A 463 2.11 -39.83 5.97
CA GLY A 463 3.20 -39.12 6.62
C GLY A 463 4.55 -39.39 5.97
N PHE A 464 5.42 -38.37 5.98
CA PHE A 464 6.76 -38.42 5.37
C PHE A 464 7.61 -39.60 5.87
N LYS A 465 7.41 -40.07 7.11
CA LYS A 465 8.05 -41.26 7.66
C LYS A 465 7.73 -42.54 6.89
N GLU A 466 6.47 -42.76 6.58
CA GLU A 466 6.04 -43.98 5.90
C GLU A 466 6.47 -43.97 4.42
N LEU A 467 6.57 -42.78 3.81
CA LEU A 467 7.19 -42.60 2.49
C LEU A 467 8.68 -43.01 2.49
N VAL A 468 9.45 -42.56 3.49
CA VAL A 468 10.88 -42.93 3.63
C VAL A 468 11.02 -44.43 3.87
N GLN A 469 10.18 -45.01 4.73
CA GLN A 469 10.20 -46.44 5.01
C GLN A 469 9.90 -47.27 3.74
N LYS A 470 8.84 -46.94 3.00
CA LYS A 470 8.47 -47.65 1.77
C LYS A 470 9.59 -47.58 0.71
N ARG A 471 10.25 -46.43 0.57
CA ARG A 471 11.39 -46.26 -0.35
C ARG A 471 12.62 -47.06 0.06
N CYS A 472 12.85 -47.25 1.35
CA CYS A 472 13.90 -48.15 1.83
C CYS A 472 13.54 -49.61 1.54
N GLU A 473 12.29 -50.02 1.80
CA GLU A 473 11.78 -51.37 1.52
C GLU A 473 11.85 -51.73 0.02
N GLU A 474 11.47 -50.80 -0.88
CA GLU A 474 11.56 -50.98 -2.34
C GLU A 474 12.99 -51.26 -2.84
N ARG A 475 14.02 -50.80 -2.10
CA ARG A 475 15.44 -51.08 -2.40
C ARG A 475 16.06 -52.14 -1.50
N GLY A 476 15.27 -52.82 -0.66
CA GLY A 476 15.77 -53.84 0.26
C GLY A 476 16.62 -53.29 1.42
N ILE A 477 16.56 -51.99 1.69
CA ILE A 477 17.30 -51.31 2.75
C ILE A 477 16.50 -51.39 4.06
N LEU A 478 17.14 -51.87 5.13
CA LEU A 478 16.49 -52.05 6.43
C LEU A 478 16.23 -50.70 7.11
N TRP A 479 14.97 -50.44 7.48
CA TRP A 479 14.54 -49.25 8.23
C TRP A 479 13.88 -49.67 9.55
N MET A 480 14.57 -49.53 10.69
CA MET A 480 14.05 -49.96 12.00
C MET A 480 14.28 -48.95 13.13
N PRO A 481 13.32 -48.73 14.03
CA PRO A 481 13.52 -47.85 15.19
C PRO A 481 14.57 -48.43 16.14
N ILE A 482 15.45 -47.57 16.66
CA ILE A 482 16.42 -47.94 17.69
C ILE A 482 15.78 -47.70 19.06
N SER A 483 15.38 -48.78 19.75
CA SER A 483 14.73 -48.71 21.07
C SER A 483 15.55 -47.86 22.06
N GLY A 484 14.88 -46.89 22.72
CA GLY A 484 15.50 -46.03 23.74
C GLY A 484 16.36 -44.87 23.21
N ARG A 485 16.51 -44.72 21.88
CA ARG A 485 17.30 -43.63 21.28
C ARG A 485 16.39 -42.58 20.65
N PHE A 486 16.35 -41.41 21.28
CA PHE A 486 15.60 -40.24 20.83
C PHE A 486 16.53 -39.04 20.63
N ARG A 487 16.21 -38.20 19.65
CA ARG A 487 16.85 -36.90 19.43
C ARG A 487 15.76 -35.86 19.32
N GLU A 488 15.82 -34.81 20.15
CA GLU A 488 14.79 -33.77 20.20
C GLU A 488 13.37 -34.34 20.39
N ALA A 489 13.25 -35.31 21.30
CA ALA A 489 12.01 -36.08 21.58
C ALA A 489 11.45 -36.86 20.37
N LYS A 490 12.21 -37.03 19.28
CA LYS A 490 11.85 -37.81 18.10
C LYS A 490 12.64 -39.11 18.03
N GLN A 491 11.97 -40.17 17.58
CA GLN A 491 12.56 -41.49 17.45
C GLN A 491 13.67 -41.50 16.39
N VAL A 492 14.82 -42.09 16.72
CA VAL A 492 15.89 -42.35 15.75
C VAL A 492 15.72 -43.74 15.14
N TYR A 493 15.89 -43.83 13.82
CA TYR A 493 15.80 -45.02 13.00
C TYR A 493 17.18 -45.42 12.49
N ARG A 494 17.44 -46.72 12.39
CA ARG A 494 18.57 -47.28 11.66
C ARG A 494 18.15 -47.46 10.20
N CYS A 495 18.94 -46.92 9.28
CA CYS A 495 18.79 -47.09 7.84
C CYS A 495 20.02 -47.84 7.31
N GLY A 496 19.82 -49.05 6.77
CA GLY A 496 20.92 -49.91 6.32
C GLY A 496 21.86 -50.33 7.46
N ALA A 497 23.12 -50.63 7.11
CA ALA A 497 24.09 -51.17 8.06
C ALA A 497 24.70 -50.13 9.02
N ARG A 498 24.86 -48.88 8.57
CA ARG A 498 25.65 -47.87 9.28
C ARG A 498 24.96 -46.52 9.51
N LEU A 499 23.88 -46.20 8.79
CA LEU A 499 23.25 -44.89 8.90
C LEU A 499 22.20 -44.85 10.00
N GLN A 500 22.10 -43.69 10.65
CA GLN A 500 21.02 -43.36 11.57
C GLN A 500 20.29 -42.13 11.07
N ALA A 501 18.98 -42.14 11.13
CA ALA A 501 18.15 -41.05 10.66
C ALA A 501 16.99 -40.75 11.59
N PHE A 502 16.57 -39.48 11.65
CA PHE A 502 15.31 -39.10 12.29
C PHE A 502 14.60 -38.05 11.43
N ILE A 503 13.32 -37.87 11.67
CA ILE A 503 12.46 -37.00 10.87
C ILE A 503 11.91 -35.88 11.74
N ASP A 504 12.11 -34.64 11.30
CA ASP A 504 11.49 -33.47 11.90
C ASP A 504 10.77 -32.63 10.85
N ARG A 505 9.49 -32.31 11.10
CA ARG A 505 8.64 -31.44 10.25
C ARG A 505 8.73 -31.75 8.73
N GLY A 506 8.86 -33.02 8.37
CA GLY A 506 8.94 -33.45 6.96
C GLY A 506 10.33 -33.36 6.33
N VAL A 507 11.38 -33.12 7.13
CA VAL A 507 12.78 -33.14 6.72
C VAL A 507 13.49 -34.34 7.34
N LEU A 508 14.28 -35.04 6.52
CA LEU A 508 15.07 -36.20 6.93
C LEU A 508 16.48 -35.74 7.34
N PHE A 509 16.90 -36.10 8.56
CA PHE A 509 18.24 -35.83 9.06
C PHE A 509 18.99 -37.15 9.21
N VAL A 510 20.19 -37.26 8.62
CA VAL A 510 20.97 -38.50 8.54
C VAL A 510 22.36 -38.30 9.17
N SER A 511 22.86 -39.34 9.83
CA SER A 511 24.19 -39.39 10.46
C SER A 511 24.89 -40.72 10.18
N GLN A 512 26.18 -40.65 9.86
CA GLN A 512 27.07 -41.82 9.71
C GLN A 512 27.69 -42.24 11.06
N ASP A 513 28.04 -41.28 11.91
CA ASP A 513 28.74 -41.52 13.18
C ASP A 513 27.79 -41.57 14.39
N GLY A 514 26.50 -41.32 14.17
CA GLY A 514 25.45 -41.35 15.20
C GLY A 514 25.44 -40.17 16.17
N THR A 515 26.28 -39.16 15.96
CA THR A 515 26.41 -37.92 16.77
C THR A 515 26.02 -36.66 15.99
N ASN A 516 26.53 -36.50 14.76
CA ASN A 516 26.25 -35.35 13.90
C ASN A 516 25.23 -35.70 12.82
N PHE A 517 24.06 -35.05 12.84
CA PHE A 517 22.97 -35.30 11.90
C PHE A 517 22.80 -34.09 10.99
N ALA A 518 22.84 -34.31 9.68
CA ALA A 518 22.67 -33.28 8.67
C ALA A 518 21.39 -33.51 7.85
N PRO A 519 20.69 -32.45 7.41
CA PRO A 519 19.52 -32.59 6.56
C PRO A 519 19.94 -33.17 5.21
N MET A 520 19.23 -34.20 4.76
CA MET A 520 19.56 -34.95 3.55
C MET A 520 18.31 -35.36 2.79
N SER A 521 18.38 -35.35 1.45
CA SER A 521 17.28 -35.84 0.63
C SER A 521 17.13 -37.36 0.78
N VAL A 522 15.91 -37.87 0.63
CA VAL A 522 15.64 -39.32 0.68
C VAL A 522 16.46 -40.06 -0.38
N GLN A 523 16.60 -39.48 -1.58
CA GLN A 523 17.35 -40.08 -2.68
C GLN A 523 18.85 -40.19 -2.33
N SER A 524 19.45 -39.13 -1.80
CA SER A 524 20.86 -39.13 -1.39
C SER A 524 21.14 -40.08 -0.23
N MET A 525 20.19 -40.25 0.70
CA MET A 525 20.32 -41.25 1.77
C MET A 525 20.32 -42.68 1.22
N LEU A 526 19.44 -42.99 0.26
CA LEU A 526 19.37 -44.33 -0.35
C LEU A 526 20.66 -44.66 -1.09
N GLU A 527 21.24 -43.69 -1.81
CA GLU A 527 22.53 -43.84 -2.51
C GLU A 527 23.72 -44.06 -1.55
N LEU A 528 23.64 -43.60 -0.31
CA LEU A 528 24.65 -43.84 0.72
C LEU A 528 24.48 -45.19 1.46
N CYS A 529 23.34 -45.86 1.25
CA CYS A 529 23.01 -47.15 1.84
C CYS A 529 23.21 -48.34 0.89
N GLU A 530 23.31 -48.09 -0.42
CA GLU A 530 23.86 -49.02 -1.40
C GLU A 530 25.37 -49.19 -1.19
#